data_AF-A0A6I3LTI3-F1
#
_entry.id   AF-A0A6I3LTI3-F1
#
_cell.length_a   1.000
_cell.length_b   1.000
_cell.length_c   1.000
_cell.angle_alpha   90.00
_cell.angle_beta   90.00
_cell.angle_gamma   90.00
#
_symmetry.space_group_name_H-M   'P 1'
#
loop_
_entity.id
_entity.type
_entity.pdbx_description
1 polymer ?
#
loop_
_entity_poly.entity_id
_entity_poly.type
_entity_poly.pdbx_seq_one_letter_code
_entity_poly.pdbx_strand_id
1 'polypeptide(L)'
;MWLLCKGANYSTDNKYFKGISRLDELFERACYYQLFDTFVELGFTPIIDDNINFLNEANIYEKVVFEKNSFKITLYYQSLPINLTTIKKHTNNLRPDFIIEFDDLSYVILDAKYKKLNNIEKYDYENLALKYLHRIGPKEGGYLKAIALLILFPKNETHQSYHSKEEYSIIGNKTVYPFIGSLGLDFDNSDSGLKDVIKRILENKYIE
;
A
#
# COMPACT_ATOMS: atom_id res chain seq x y z
N MET A 1 -0.39 -18.01 9.89
CA MET A 1 0.45 -18.25 11.08
C MET A 1 1.82 -18.84 10.68
N TRP A 2 2.66 -18.06 9.98
CA TRP A 2 4.01 -18.50 9.57
C TRP A 2 5.12 -17.51 9.99
N LEU A 3 4.75 -16.31 10.48
CA LEU A 3 5.69 -15.27 10.93
C LEU A 3 5.96 -15.31 12.45
N LEU A 4 5.26 -16.16 13.20
CA LEU A 4 5.35 -16.26 14.67
C LEU A 4 6.54 -17.11 15.16
N CYS A 5 7.72 -16.91 14.59
CA CYS A 5 8.96 -17.33 15.25
C CYS A 5 9.41 -16.24 16.23
N LYS A 6 8.66 -16.10 17.34
CA LYS A 6 9.10 -15.40 18.55
C LYS A 6 10.35 -16.12 19.09
N GLY A 7 11.53 -15.57 18.79
CA GLY A 7 12.80 -16.06 19.35
C GLY A 7 13.95 -16.23 18.36
N ALA A 8 14.05 -15.41 17.32
CA ALA A 8 15.25 -15.40 16.48
C ALA A 8 16.46 -14.85 17.28
N ASN A 9 17.20 -15.74 17.93
CA ASN A 9 18.56 -15.46 18.37
C ASN A 9 19.44 -15.35 17.12
N TYR A 10 20.09 -14.21 16.94
CA TYR A 10 21.09 -14.00 15.90
C TYR A 10 22.29 -14.92 16.19
N SER A 11 22.30 -16.09 15.56
CA SER A 11 23.47 -16.96 15.54
C SER A 11 24.46 -16.44 14.50
N THR A 12 25.72 -16.29 14.90
CA THR A 12 26.83 -15.95 14.01
C THR A 12 27.27 -17.10 13.10
N ASP A 13 26.68 -18.30 13.23
CA ASP A 13 27.04 -19.46 12.42
C ASP A 13 26.25 -19.54 11.09
N ASN A 14 26.95 -19.01 10.08
CA ASN A 14 26.61 -18.89 8.67
C ASN A 14 26.61 -20.25 7.92
N LYS A 15 25.52 -21.02 7.99
CA LYS A 15 25.24 -22.02 6.92
C LYS A 15 23.78 -22.14 6.51
N TYR A 16 22.83 -21.81 7.38
CA TYR A 16 21.39 -21.98 7.12
C TYR A 16 20.61 -20.66 6.99
N PHE A 17 21.23 -19.50 7.25
CA PHE A 17 20.60 -18.17 7.20
C PHE A 17 20.92 -17.36 5.94
N LYS A 18 21.16 -18.02 4.79
CA LYS A 18 21.34 -17.33 3.50
C LYS A 18 20.03 -16.83 2.86
N GLY A 19 18.86 -17.11 3.47
CA GLY A 19 17.55 -16.93 2.83
C GLY A 19 16.87 -15.57 3.02
N ILE A 20 17.34 -14.71 3.93
CA ILE A 20 16.72 -13.39 4.18
C ILE A 20 17.81 -12.33 4.09
N SER A 21 18.16 -11.91 2.88
CA SER A 21 19.15 -10.85 2.68
C SER A 21 18.54 -9.44 2.85
N ARG A 22 17.21 -9.28 2.74
CA ARG A 22 16.54 -7.97 2.78
C ARG A 22 15.19 -8.04 3.51
N LEU A 23 15.18 -7.65 4.78
CA LEU A 23 13.96 -7.55 5.61
C LEU A 23 12.91 -6.61 4.98
N ASP A 24 13.36 -5.56 4.28
CA ASP A 24 12.48 -4.63 3.58
C ASP A 24 11.60 -5.32 2.54
N GLU A 25 12.18 -6.22 1.73
CA GLU A 25 11.45 -6.95 0.68
C GLU A 25 10.46 -7.96 1.28
N LEU A 26 10.82 -8.61 2.39
CA LEU A 26 9.88 -9.49 3.10
C LEU A 26 8.71 -8.72 3.68
N PHE A 27 8.98 -7.56 4.28
CA PHE A 27 7.94 -6.71 4.83
C PHE A 27 7.00 -6.20 3.73
N GLU A 28 7.54 -5.80 2.59
CA GLU A 28 6.75 -5.42 1.42
C GLU A 28 5.84 -6.56 0.96
N ARG A 29 6.36 -7.79 0.82
CA ARG A 29 5.53 -8.97 0.48
C ARG A 29 4.48 -9.26 1.53
N ALA A 30 4.79 -9.10 2.82
CA ALA A 30 3.80 -9.26 3.88
C ALA A 30 2.67 -8.22 3.75
N CYS A 31 3.00 -6.98 3.39
CA CYS A 31 2.01 -5.94 3.10
C CYS A 31 1.11 -6.30 1.91
N TYR A 32 1.68 -6.92 0.86
CA TYR A 32 0.92 -7.39 -0.31
C TYR A 32 -0.20 -8.35 0.11
N TYR A 33 0.14 -9.41 0.87
CA TYR A 33 -0.87 -10.38 1.31
C TYR A 33 -1.87 -9.76 2.28
N GLN A 34 -1.42 -8.88 3.18
CA GLN A 34 -2.33 -8.18 4.08
C GLN A 34 -3.34 -7.30 3.31
N LEU A 35 -2.91 -6.61 2.25
CA LEU A 35 -3.80 -5.84 1.37
C LEU A 35 -4.80 -6.76 0.65
N PHE A 36 -4.32 -7.89 0.12
CA PHE A 36 -5.16 -8.88 -0.54
C PHE A 36 -6.24 -9.41 0.40
N ASP A 37 -5.84 -9.89 1.58
CA ASP A 37 -6.74 -10.41 2.61
C ASP A 37 -7.73 -9.34 3.08
N THR A 38 -7.28 -8.08 3.22
CA THR A 38 -8.15 -6.95 3.56
C THR A 38 -9.30 -6.80 2.57
N PHE A 39 -9.04 -6.87 1.26
CA PHE A 39 -10.11 -6.78 0.25
C PHE A 39 -11.07 -7.97 0.30
N VAL A 40 -10.54 -9.19 0.48
CA VAL A 40 -11.35 -10.41 0.63
C VAL A 40 -12.26 -10.31 1.86
N GLU A 41 -11.73 -9.87 3.00
CA GLU A 41 -12.50 -9.66 4.22
C GLU A 41 -13.54 -8.54 4.10
N LEU A 42 -13.30 -7.54 3.27
CA LEU A 42 -14.28 -6.51 2.92
C LEU A 42 -15.33 -7.01 1.93
N GLY A 43 -15.27 -8.27 1.51
CA GLY A 43 -16.24 -8.95 0.67
C GLY A 43 -16.03 -8.75 -0.82
N PHE A 44 -14.82 -8.40 -1.24
CA PHE A 44 -14.46 -8.41 -2.66
C PHE A 44 -13.97 -9.79 -3.09
N THR A 45 -14.31 -10.16 -4.32
CA THR A 45 -13.84 -11.38 -4.96
C THR A 45 -12.67 -11.04 -5.88
N PRO A 46 -11.49 -11.65 -5.72
CA PRO A 46 -10.38 -11.44 -6.65
C PRO A 46 -10.66 -12.14 -7.98
N ILE A 47 -10.51 -11.40 -9.08
CA ILE A 47 -10.52 -11.90 -10.45
C ILE A 47 -9.06 -12.06 -10.86
N ILE A 48 -8.60 -13.30 -10.84
CA ILE A 48 -7.25 -13.69 -11.24
C ILE A 48 -7.35 -14.17 -12.69
N ASP A 49 -6.60 -13.53 -13.58
CA ASP A 49 -6.40 -14.04 -14.95
C ASP A 49 -5.14 -14.90 -14.92
N ASP A 50 -5.30 -16.21 -15.16
CA ASP A 50 -4.23 -17.20 -15.15
C ASP A 50 -3.13 -16.92 -16.19
N ASN A 51 -3.37 -16.00 -17.14
CA ASN A 51 -2.38 -15.55 -18.12
C ASN A 51 -1.53 -14.37 -17.64
N ILE A 52 -1.79 -13.81 -16.45
CA ILE A 52 -1.00 -12.72 -15.88
C ILE A 52 0.30 -13.28 -15.30
N ASN A 53 1.41 -12.67 -15.71
CA ASN A 53 2.76 -13.05 -15.30
C ASN A 53 2.89 -13.15 -13.78
N PHE A 54 3.10 -14.36 -13.27
CA PHE A 54 3.65 -14.57 -11.94
C PHE A 54 4.99 -13.84 -11.87
N LEU A 55 5.09 -12.84 -11.00
CA LEU A 55 6.34 -12.09 -10.87
C LEU A 55 7.45 -12.94 -10.26
N ASN A 56 7.11 -14.01 -9.51
CA ASN A 56 8.06 -14.92 -8.84
C ASN A 56 7.40 -16.24 -8.40
N GLU A 57 8.20 -17.19 -7.89
CA GLU A 57 7.80 -18.44 -7.20
C GLU A 57 6.87 -18.24 -5.98
N ALA A 58 6.59 -16.99 -5.59
CA ALA A 58 5.81 -16.64 -4.41
C ALA A 58 4.31 -16.38 -4.69
N ASN A 59 3.79 -16.65 -5.89
CA ASN A 59 2.38 -16.39 -6.24
C ASN A 59 1.94 -14.92 -6.02
N ILE A 60 2.81 -13.97 -6.32
CA ILE A 60 2.49 -12.54 -6.30
C ILE A 60 2.11 -12.10 -7.72
N TYR A 61 0.95 -11.48 -7.84
CA TYR A 61 0.45 -10.93 -9.09
C TYR A 61 0.82 -9.45 -9.19
N GLU A 62 1.36 -9.03 -10.33
CA GLU A 62 1.64 -7.61 -10.60
C GLU A 62 0.37 -6.76 -10.54
N LYS A 63 -0.77 -7.36 -10.89
CA LYS A 63 -2.09 -6.73 -10.96
C LYS A 63 -3.15 -7.74 -10.52
N VAL A 64 -4.02 -7.32 -9.59
CA VAL A 64 -5.21 -8.08 -9.18
C VAL A 64 -6.43 -7.17 -9.29
N VAL A 65 -7.47 -7.64 -9.97
CA VAL A 65 -8.77 -6.95 -9.98
C VAL A 65 -9.64 -7.57 -8.89
N PHE A 66 -10.26 -6.74 -8.08
CA PHE A 66 -11.21 -7.10 -7.04
C PHE A 66 -12.59 -6.60 -7.43
N GLU A 67 -13.60 -7.46 -7.40
CA GLU A 67 -14.98 -7.11 -7.73
C GLU A 67 -15.91 -7.34 -6.54
N LYS A 68 -16.79 -6.37 -6.28
CA LYS A 68 -17.89 -6.49 -5.31
C LYS A 68 -19.11 -5.80 -5.89
N ASN A 69 -20.16 -6.58 -6.16
CA ASN A 69 -21.34 -6.09 -6.89
C ASN A 69 -20.94 -5.49 -8.25
N SER A 70 -21.21 -4.21 -8.50
CA SER A 70 -20.81 -3.48 -9.70
C SER A 70 -19.50 -2.70 -9.55
N PHE A 71 -18.83 -2.77 -8.38
CA PHE A 71 -17.63 -2.02 -8.09
C PHE A 71 -16.39 -2.83 -8.43
N LYS A 72 -15.45 -2.21 -9.15
CA LYS A 72 -14.13 -2.78 -9.42
C LYS A 72 -13.03 -1.92 -8.84
N ILE A 73 -12.07 -2.60 -8.27
CA ILE A 73 -10.86 -2.02 -7.71
C ILE A 73 -9.69 -2.82 -8.24
N THR A 74 -8.62 -2.15 -8.63
CA THR A 74 -7.41 -2.83 -9.09
C THR A 74 -6.26 -2.54 -8.14
N LEU A 75 -5.65 -3.59 -7.60
CA LEU A 75 -4.40 -3.52 -6.86
C LEU A 75 -3.23 -3.78 -7.82
N TYR A 76 -2.31 -2.84 -7.87
CA TYR A 76 -1.04 -2.92 -8.59
C TYR A 76 0.10 -3.10 -7.59
N TYR A 77 1.00 -4.04 -7.87
CA TYR A 77 2.21 -4.29 -7.08
C TYR A 77 3.46 -3.92 -7.90
N GLN A 78 4.29 -3.02 -7.36
CA GLN A 78 5.50 -2.50 -8.01
C GLN A 78 5.31 -2.04 -9.48
N SER A 79 4.10 -1.62 -9.83
CA SER A 79 3.70 -1.27 -11.19
C SER A 79 2.79 -0.04 -11.20
N LEU A 80 2.69 0.62 -12.36
CA LEU A 80 1.78 1.74 -12.56
C LEU A 80 0.59 1.30 -13.42
N PRO A 81 -0.63 1.80 -13.13
CA PRO A 81 -1.75 1.76 -14.06
C PRO A 81 -1.35 2.24 -15.46
N ILE A 82 -1.94 1.64 -16.51
CA ILE A 82 -1.52 1.86 -17.90
C ILE A 82 -1.69 3.30 -18.37
N ASN A 83 -2.62 4.04 -17.77
CA ASN A 83 -2.90 5.45 -18.05
C ASN A 83 -1.97 6.41 -17.28
N LEU A 84 -1.18 5.92 -16.32
CA LEU A 84 -0.21 6.72 -15.56
C LEU A 84 1.21 6.59 -16.13
N THR A 85 2.03 7.61 -15.88
CA THR A 85 3.45 7.62 -16.21
C THR A 85 4.25 8.38 -15.15
N THR A 86 5.56 8.19 -15.17
CA THR A 86 6.49 8.97 -14.36
C THR A 86 6.87 10.26 -15.11
N ILE A 87 6.64 11.40 -14.48
CA ILE A 87 6.99 12.74 -14.96
C ILE A 87 8.45 13.03 -14.55
N LYS A 88 9.42 12.40 -15.23
CA LYS A 88 10.87 12.68 -15.07
C LYS A 88 11.58 12.71 -16.41
N LYS A 89 12.66 13.50 -16.46
CA LYS A 89 13.55 13.66 -17.63
C LYS A 89 14.58 12.51 -17.78
N HIS A 90 14.71 11.60 -16.82
CA HIS A 90 15.74 10.54 -16.79
C HIS A 90 15.22 9.16 -16.34
N THR A 91 16.01 8.14 -16.70
CA THR A 91 15.74 6.72 -17.01
C THR A 91 15.03 5.83 -15.98
N ASN A 92 14.81 6.27 -14.74
CA ASN A 92 14.20 5.40 -13.74
C ASN A 92 12.73 5.74 -13.53
N ASN A 93 11.86 4.85 -14.02
CA ASN A 93 10.43 4.89 -13.74
C ASN A 93 10.19 4.75 -12.24
N LEU A 94 9.37 5.64 -11.68
CA LEU A 94 8.94 5.54 -10.30
C LEU A 94 7.90 4.43 -10.20
N ARG A 95 8.08 3.54 -9.22
CA ARG A 95 7.19 2.43 -8.92
C ARG A 95 6.95 2.45 -7.42
N PRO A 96 5.79 2.95 -6.96
CA PRO A 96 5.34 2.70 -5.59
C PRO A 96 5.22 1.20 -5.36
N ASP A 97 5.31 0.78 -4.10
CA ASP A 97 5.17 -0.64 -3.77
C ASP A 97 3.75 -1.11 -4.10
N PHE A 98 2.73 -0.26 -3.86
CA PHE A 98 1.35 -0.54 -4.23
C PHE A 98 0.60 0.68 -4.78
N ILE A 99 -0.31 0.44 -5.73
CA ILE A 99 -1.34 1.40 -6.13
C ILE A 99 -2.69 0.68 -6.12
N ILE A 100 -3.69 1.30 -5.51
CA ILE A 100 -5.09 0.91 -5.63
C ILE A 100 -5.76 1.90 -6.59
N GLU A 101 -6.31 1.40 -7.68
CA GLU A 101 -7.10 2.17 -8.65
C GLU A 101 -8.59 1.85 -8.50
N PHE A 102 -9.41 2.90 -8.50
CA PHE A 102 -10.87 2.82 -8.49
C PHE A 102 -11.45 3.09 -9.90
N ASP A 103 -12.72 2.72 -10.11
CA ASP A 103 -13.43 2.88 -11.39
C ASP A 103 -13.42 4.32 -11.95
N ASP A 104 -13.40 5.35 -11.10
CA ASP A 104 -13.38 6.77 -11.49
C ASP A 104 -11.97 7.30 -11.85
N LEU A 105 -11.00 6.38 -11.97
CA LEU A 105 -9.58 6.64 -12.17
C LEU A 105 -8.97 7.49 -11.04
N SER A 106 -9.44 7.28 -9.83
CA SER A 106 -8.78 7.79 -8.63
C SER A 106 -7.89 6.74 -7.98
N TYR A 107 -6.93 7.21 -7.18
CA TYR A 107 -5.80 6.38 -6.75
C TYR A 107 -5.51 6.50 -5.26
N VAL A 108 -5.23 5.37 -4.61
CA VAL A 108 -4.51 5.33 -3.34
C VAL A 108 -3.12 4.78 -3.61
N ILE A 109 -2.09 5.52 -3.21
CA ILE A 109 -0.69 5.10 -3.34
C ILE A 109 -0.25 4.59 -1.98
N LEU A 110 0.33 3.39 -1.93
CA LEU A 110 0.93 2.86 -0.72
C LEU A 110 2.39 2.50 -0.92
N ASP A 111 3.17 2.70 0.14
CA ASP A 111 4.61 2.46 0.14
C ASP A 111 5.01 1.82 1.47
N ALA A 112 5.62 0.64 1.41
CA ALA A 112 6.04 -0.14 2.57
C ALA A 112 7.43 0.33 3.02
N LYS A 113 7.56 0.59 4.33
CA LYS A 113 8.81 1.00 4.95
C LYS A 113 9.03 0.21 6.24
N TYR A 114 10.06 -0.63 6.25
CA TYR A 114 10.54 -1.28 7.46
C TYR A 114 11.34 -0.28 8.32
N LYS A 115 10.63 0.70 8.90
CA LYS A 115 11.20 1.79 9.69
C LYS A 115 10.32 2.10 10.91
N LYS A 116 10.91 2.77 11.90
CA LYS A 116 10.16 3.33 13.03
C LYS A 116 9.35 4.56 12.59
N LEU A 117 8.16 4.73 13.15
CA LEU A 117 7.24 5.85 12.88
C LEU A 117 7.93 7.23 12.90
N ASN A 118 8.71 7.54 13.93
CA ASN A 118 9.37 8.86 14.03
C ASN A 118 10.25 9.19 12.82
N ASN A 119 10.85 8.19 12.18
CA ASN A 119 11.64 8.39 10.96
C ASN A 119 10.74 8.61 9.74
N ILE A 120 9.61 7.91 9.69
CA ILE A 120 8.64 8.03 8.61
C ILE A 120 8.03 9.44 8.59
N GLU A 121 7.55 9.91 9.75
CA GLU A 121 6.95 11.24 9.87
C GLU A 121 7.96 12.36 9.58
N LYS A 122 9.21 12.19 10.01
CA LYS A 122 10.25 13.21 9.86
C LYS A 122 10.84 13.28 8.45
N TYR A 123 10.93 12.15 7.73
CA TYR A 123 11.71 12.08 6.49
C TYR A 123 10.93 11.56 5.28
N ASP A 124 9.96 10.67 5.48
CA ASP A 124 9.33 9.96 4.38
C ASP A 124 8.05 10.65 3.88
N TYR A 125 7.27 11.34 4.74
CA TYR A 125 6.04 12.03 4.31
C TYR A 125 6.28 13.03 3.16
N GLU A 126 7.16 14.00 3.37
CA GLU A 126 7.45 15.05 2.37
C GLU A 126 8.13 14.45 1.13
N ASN A 127 9.11 13.56 1.34
CA ASN A 127 9.85 12.93 0.25
C ASN A 127 8.92 12.10 -0.64
N LEU A 128 8.07 11.25 -0.06
CA LEU A 128 7.14 10.41 -0.81
C LEU A 128 6.02 11.22 -1.45
N ALA A 129 5.55 12.30 -0.83
CA ALA A 129 4.60 13.22 -1.45
C ALA A 129 5.18 13.85 -2.72
N LEU A 130 6.38 14.43 -2.63
CA LEU A 130 7.10 14.98 -3.79
C LEU A 130 7.48 13.91 -4.82
N LYS A 131 7.77 12.70 -4.36
CA LYS A 131 8.13 11.57 -5.22
C LYS A 131 6.93 11.06 -6.00
N TYR A 132 5.78 10.83 -5.37
CA TYR A 132 4.66 10.14 -6.00
C TYR A 132 3.55 11.09 -6.44
N LEU A 133 3.07 11.97 -5.55
CA LEU A 133 1.94 12.85 -5.88
C LEU A 133 2.29 13.88 -6.96
N HIS A 134 3.56 14.29 -7.05
CA HIS A 134 4.02 15.28 -8.03
C HIS A 134 4.72 14.70 -9.27
N ARG A 135 5.23 13.47 -9.21
CA ARG A 135 6.00 12.89 -10.32
C ARG A 135 5.36 11.64 -10.92
N ILE A 136 4.19 11.24 -10.44
CA ILE A 136 3.32 10.31 -11.16
C ILE A 136 2.13 11.13 -11.64
N GLY A 137 1.75 10.95 -12.90
CA GLY A 137 0.56 11.61 -13.44
C GLY A 137 0.06 10.95 -14.72
N PRO A 138 -1.09 11.41 -15.24
CA PRO A 138 -1.68 10.84 -16.44
C PRO A 138 -0.78 11.03 -17.67
N LYS A 139 -0.73 10.02 -18.54
CA LYS A 139 0.00 10.08 -19.81
C LYS A 139 -0.48 11.21 -20.72
N GLU A 140 -1.77 11.52 -20.64
CA GLU A 140 -2.42 12.56 -21.44
C GLU A 140 -2.26 13.98 -20.84
N GLY A 141 -1.60 14.11 -19.68
CA GLY A 141 -1.49 15.35 -18.93
C GLY A 141 -2.67 15.58 -17.97
N GLY A 142 -2.66 16.72 -17.27
CA GLY A 142 -3.65 17.03 -16.22
C GLY A 142 -3.14 16.74 -14.81
N TYR A 143 -4.05 16.46 -13.88
CA TYR A 143 -3.74 16.18 -12.48
C TYR A 143 -3.98 14.71 -12.14
N LEU A 144 -3.15 14.17 -11.24
CA LEU A 144 -3.37 12.86 -10.65
C LEU A 144 -4.55 12.94 -9.66
N LYS A 145 -5.59 12.13 -9.85
CA LYS A 145 -6.72 11.99 -8.90
C LYS A 145 -6.32 11.14 -7.68
N ALA A 146 -5.26 11.53 -6.98
CA ALA A 146 -4.82 10.84 -5.78
C ALA A 146 -5.77 11.17 -4.61
N ILE A 147 -6.27 10.12 -3.96
CA ILE A 147 -7.07 10.20 -2.73
C ILE A 147 -6.15 10.13 -1.53
N ALA A 148 -5.15 9.25 -1.57
CA ALA A 148 -4.27 9.04 -0.42
C ALA A 148 -2.86 8.66 -0.81
N LEU A 149 -1.92 9.04 0.07
CA LEU A 149 -0.58 8.48 0.15
C LEU A 149 -0.40 7.87 1.53
N LEU A 150 -0.28 6.55 1.60
CA LEU A 150 -0.19 5.80 2.85
C LEU A 150 1.13 5.07 2.96
N ILE A 151 1.78 5.19 4.12
CA ILE A 151 3.04 4.49 4.39
C ILE A 151 2.76 3.34 5.34
N LEU A 152 3.00 2.12 4.88
CA LEU A 152 2.84 0.92 5.68
C LEU A 152 4.13 0.66 6.45
N PHE A 153 4.06 0.39 7.74
CA PHE A 153 5.24 0.11 8.55
C PHE A 153 4.96 -0.94 9.64
N PRO A 154 5.96 -1.70 10.10
CA PRO A 154 5.75 -2.74 11.10
C PRO A 154 5.47 -2.13 12.48
N LYS A 155 4.43 -2.62 13.18
CA LYS A 155 4.11 -2.23 14.55
C LYS A 155 3.37 -3.37 15.26
N ASN A 156 3.65 -3.58 16.55
CA ASN A 156 3.01 -4.64 17.35
C ASN A 156 1.60 -4.28 17.84
N GLU A 157 1.05 -3.16 17.38
CA GLU A 157 -0.26 -2.61 17.75
C GLU A 157 -0.77 -1.78 16.58
N THR A 158 -2.08 -1.75 16.37
CA THR A 158 -2.71 -0.91 15.37
C THR A 158 -2.37 0.56 15.62
N HIS A 159 -1.71 1.19 14.64
CA HIS A 159 -1.33 2.58 14.71
C HIS A 159 -1.72 3.32 13.43
N GLN A 160 -2.31 4.49 13.59
CA GLN A 160 -2.65 5.37 12.49
C GLN A 160 -2.14 6.77 12.82
N SER A 161 -1.32 7.34 11.93
CA SER A 161 -0.91 8.74 12.04
C SER A 161 -1.13 9.44 10.71
N TYR A 162 -1.76 10.61 10.75
CA TYR A 162 -2.06 11.41 9.57
C TYR A 162 -1.31 12.74 9.62
N HIS A 163 -0.89 13.25 8.47
CA HIS A 163 -0.28 14.56 8.34
C HIS A 163 -1.30 15.65 8.69
N SER A 164 -2.48 15.61 8.06
CA SER A 164 -3.65 16.43 8.45
C SER A 164 -4.26 15.87 9.73
N LYS A 165 -4.51 16.73 10.73
CA LYS A 165 -5.00 16.34 12.06
C LYS A 165 -6.51 16.55 12.19
N GLU A 166 -7.11 15.85 13.15
CA GLU A 166 -8.48 16.05 13.62
C GLU A 166 -9.54 15.98 12.50
N GLU A 167 -10.40 17.00 12.38
CA GLU A 167 -11.52 17.05 11.42
C GLU A 167 -11.06 16.94 9.95
N TYR A 168 -9.80 17.27 9.66
CA TYR A 168 -9.23 17.24 8.30
C TYR A 168 -8.57 15.91 7.94
N SER A 169 -8.47 14.97 8.89
CA SER A 169 -7.97 13.61 8.64
C SER A 169 -9.04 12.72 8.01
N ILE A 170 -8.66 11.52 7.56
CA ILE A 170 -9.60 10.54 6.93
C ILE A 170 -10.70 10.04 7.89
N ILE A 171 -10.42 10.05 9.20
CA ILE A 171 -11.41 9.72 10.23
C ILE A 171 -12.31 10.92 10.56
N GLY A 172 -11.93 12.12 10.13
CA GLY A 172 -12.69 13.35 10.32
C GLY A 172 -13.87 13.48 9.36
N ASN A 173 -14.65 14.55 9.54
CA ASN A 173 -15.82 14.89 8.72
C ASN A 173 -15.49 15.88 7.58
N LYS A 174 -14.28 16.46 7.55
CA LYS A 174 -13.81 17.42 6.53
C LYS A 174 -12.49 16.95 5.92
N THR A 175 -12.43 15.68 5.55
CA THR A 175 -11.21 15.05 5.00
C THR A 175 -10.65 15.89 3.85
N VAL A 176 -9.36 16.22 3.91
CA VAL A 176 -8.64 16.91 2.82
C VAL A 176 -7.94 15.88 1.94
N TYR A 177 -8.15 15.97 0.63
CA TYR A 177 -7.55 15.07 -0.35
C TYR A 177 -6.42 15.76 -1.16
N PRO A 178 -5.33 15.06 -1.50
CA PRO A 178 -4.98 13.73 -1.01
C PRO A 178 -4.61 13.77 0.48
N PHE A 179 -5.08 12.81 1.27
CA PHE A 179 -4.62 12.70 2.66
C PHE A 179 -3.32 11.88 2.71
N ILE A 180 -2.40 12.27 3.58
CA ILE A 180 -1.11 11.61 3.77
C ILE A 180 -1.09 11.01 5.17
N GLY A 181 -0.67 9.76 5.29
CA GLY A 181 -0.57 9.11 6.59
C GLY A 181 0.31 7.88 6.60
N SER A 182 0.43 7.28 7.77
CA SER A 182 1.11 6.02 8.01
C SER A 182 0.25 5.06 8.81
N LEU A 183 0.34 3.79 8.47
CA LEU A 183 -0.41 2.70 9.06
C LEU A 183 0.57 1.66 9.61
N GLY A 184 0.51 1.46 10.93
CA GLY A 184 1.23 0.40 11.62
C GLY A 184 0.50 -0.92 11.38
N LEU A 185 1.19 -1.86 10.76
CA LEU A 185 0.69 -3.21 10.53
C LEU A 185 1.19 -4.14 11.62
N ASP A 186 0.23 -4.74 12.31
CA ASP A 186 0.43 -5.88 13.18
C ASP A 186 0.02 -7.14 12.41
N PHE A 187 0.99 -8.04 12.17
CA PHE A 187 0.73 -9.31 11.48
C PHE A 187 0.37 -10.44 12.45
N ASP A 188 0.48 -10.21 13.76
CA ASP A 188 0.13 -11.19 14.78
C ASP A 188 -1.35 -11.07 15.19
N ASN A 189 -1.95 -9.88 15.06
CA ASN A 189 -3.36 -9.63 15.35
C ASN A 189 -4.18 -9.38 14.07
N SER A 190 -5.34 -10.02 13.98
CA SER A 190 -6.25 -9.91 12.81
C SER A 190 -6.96 -8.55 12.69
N ASP A 191 -6.92 -7.73 13.75
CA ASP A 191 -7.61 -6.45 13.77
C ASP A 191 -6.73 -5.36 13.15
N SER A 192 -6.82 -5.22 11.82
CA SER A 192 -5.92 -4.35 11.08
C SER A 192 -6.52 -2.96 10.88
N GLY A 193 -5.86 -1.93 11.42
CA GLY A 193 -6.20 -0.54 11.10
C GLY A 193 -6.13 -0.23 9.60
N LEU A 194 -5.45 -1.07 8.81
CA LEU A 194 -5.51 -1.04 7.36
C LEU A 194 -6.94 -1.26 6.84
N LYS A 195 -7.63 -2.29 7.31
CA LYS A 195 -9.00 -2.60 6.92
C LYS A 195 -9.95 -1.44 7.21
N ASP A 196 -9.85 -0.83 8.38
CA ASP A 196 -10.68 0.32 8.74
C ASP A 196 -10.44 1.52 7.84
N VAL A 197 -9.18 1.80 7.51
CA VAL A 197 -8.82 2.91 6.61
C VAL A 197 -9.29 2.63 5.18
N ILE A 198 -9.08 1.42 4.65
CA ILE A 198 -9.58 1.05 3.32
C ILE A 198 -11.12 1.12 3.31
N LYS A 199 -11.80 0.60 4.33
CA LYS A 199 -13.25 0.70 4.47
C LYS A 199 -13.71 2.16 4.46
N ARG A 200 -13.06 3.03 5.21
CA ARG A 200 -13.38 4.47 5.25
C ARG A 200 -13.17 5.16 3.90
N ILE A 201 -12.13 4.80 3.16
CA ILE A 201 -11.91 5.29 1.78
C ILE A 201 -13.06 4.85 0.88
N LEU A 202 -13.48 3.59 0.98
CA LEU A 202 -14.61 3.06 0.19
C LEU A 202 -15.93 3.76 0.54
N GLU A 203 -16.20 3.98 1.82
CA GLU A 203 -17.37 4.72 2.28
C GLU A 203 -17.39 6.14 1.69
N ASN A 204 -16.29 6.87 1.78
CA ASN A 204 -16.19 8.22 1.22
C ASN A 204 -16.26 8.27 -0.32
N LYS A 205 -16.04 7.14 -0.99
CA LYS A 205 -16.06 7.03 -2.46
C LYS A 205 -17.40 6.61 -3.04
N TYR A 206 -18.13 5.78 -2.31
CA TYR A 206 -19.31 5.09 -2.83
C TYR A 206 -20.58 5.34 -2.00
N ILE A 207 -20.48 6.12 -0.93
CA ILE A 207 -21.63 6.65 -0.19
C ILE A 207 -21.70 8.17 -0.44
N GLU A 208 -22.36 8.53 -1.54
CA GLU A 208 -23.19 9.75 -1.61
C GLU A 208 -24.65 9.33 -1.48
#